data_AF-A0A4S8LRN6-F1
#
_entry.id   AF-A0A4S8LRN6-F1
#
_cell.length_a   1.000
_cell.length_b   1.000
_cell.length_c   1.000
_cell.angle_alpha   90.00
_cell.angle_beta   90.00
_cell.angle_gamma   90.00
#
_symmetry.space_group_name_H-M   'P 1'
#
loop_
_entity.id
_entity.type
_entity.pdbx_description
1 polymer ?
#
loop_
_entity_poly.entity_id
_entity_poly.type
_entity_poly.pdbx_seq_one_letter_code
_entity_poly.pdbx_strand_id
1 'polypeptide(L)'
;MSSKARRSVQTVLNAFIAAVNRLDKSLSPSITLAKVQSHHFTFSEIVVYGFQLVLASLWLYLLPLPILFKLLLPILYTSALLVPFTSQFFLPATPIFSYLLAFFSCRFIPSPYRPTPSVSLLPTLESVLYGANISDILTRFTHPILDILAWFPYGVGHYIVPFVVAAFLWLFRPKEALHLWARLLGFFNLTGVIIQILFPCAAPWYELIYGLTPASYSTKGSPGGLIRIDALFHSNGYTTAFTNSPLVFGAFPSLHAGCATLEALFISHFFPQTTKWVWTYAGVLYWATMYLTHHYLIDVVGGGCLAMGFFYFFLPDEFKNPVAATAPPGTQIGNPVALNALAASGTTGASLPAYRMGTQRSKYEIYDLEQPPSPVGGPLNGGRRRDRSMMADAAAAYELEQSDSEAEDGDIGIAYRSTSGTKSGKDKSSAPITESGASNTGRPNAESSARRGGHRHTASIARLIRGEDSRAPEEGAGWSPIHTPVSTPRRGEFSS
;
A
#
# COMPACT_ATOMS: atom_id res chain seq x y z
N MET A 1 -29.49 13.07 9.66
CA MET A 1 -28.61 12.59 8.55
C MET A 1 -29.16 13.13 7.24
N SER A 2 -28.34 13.73 6.37
CA SER A 2 -28.77 14.19 5.04
C SER A 2 -29.32 13.03 4.18
N SER A 3 -30.27 13.29 3.27
CA SER A 3 -30.84 12.29 2.35
C SER A 3 -29.77 11.55 1.54
N LYS A 4 -28.66 12.23 1.19
CA LYS A 4 -27.49 11.63 0.54
C LYS A 4 -26.76 10.65 1.44
N ALA A 5 -26.50 11.02 2.70
CA ALA A 5 -25.84 10.15 3.66
C ALA A 5 -26.65 8.87 3.93
N ARG A 6 -27.99 8.99 4.02
CA ARG A 6 -28.88 7.83 4.17
C ARG A 6 -28.80 6.88 2.96
N ARG A 7 -28.76 7.42 1.74
CA ARG A 7 -28.58 6.61 0.51
C ARG A 7 -27.22 5.90 0.51
N SER A 8 -26.13 6.60 0.85
CA SER A 8 -24.79 5.99 0.89
C SER A 8 -24.71 4.84 1.89
N VAL A 9 -25.27 5.02 3.10
CA VAL A 9 -25.32 3.94 4.11
C VAL A 9 -26.14 2.76 3.61
N GLN A 10 -27.29 3.00 2.98
CA GLN A 10 -28.10 1.92 2.42
C GLN A 10 -27.38 1.16 1.30
N THR A 11 -26.65 1.86 0.42
CA THR A 11 -25.84 1.23 -0.63
C THR A 11 -24.78 0.31 -0.04
N VAL A 12 -24.04 0.77 0.97
CA VAL A 12 -23.01 -0.04 1.64
C VAL A 12 -23.63 -1.25 2.34
N LEU A 13 -24.76 -1.06 3.04
CA LEU A 13 -25.47 -2.14 3.73
C LEU A 13 -25.97 -3.21 2.74
N ASN A 14 -26.58 -2.80 1.63
CA ASN A 14 -27.05 -3.72 0.60
C ASN A 14 -25.89 -4.48 -0.05
N ALA A 15 -24.78 -3.79 -0.34
CA ALA A 15 -23.57 -4.40 -0.88
C ALA A 15 -22.99 -5.43 0.09
N PHE A 16 -22.96 -5.13 1.38
CA PHE A 16 -22.48 -6.03 2.43
C PHE A 16 -23.36 -7.28 2.56
N ILE A 17 -24.67 -7.13 2.68
CA ILE A 17 -25.62 -8.26 2.76
C ILE A 17 -25.42 -9.18 1.56
N ALA A 18 -25.33 -8.61 0.36
CA ALA A 18 -25.14 -9.40 -0.83
C ALA A 18 -23.75 -10.05 -0.90
N ALA A 19 -22.69 -9.39 -0.40
CA ALA A 19 -21.36 -9.96 -0.30
C ALA A 19 -21.32 -11.18 0.62
N VAL A 20 -21.96 -11.10 1.79
CA VAL A 20 -22.11 -12.23 2.71
C VAL A 20 -22.94 -13.36 2.09
N ASN A 21 -23.97 -13.03 1.32
CA ASN A 21 -24.78 -14.04 0.63
C ASN A 21 -24.00 -14.80 -0.44
N ARG A 22 -23.01 -14.15 -1.09
CA ARG A 22 -22.14 -14.79 -2.11
C ARG A 22 -21.08 -15.74 -1.54
N LEU A 23 -20.78 -15.68 -0.24
CA LEU A 23 -19.77 -16.55 0.37
C LEU A 23 -20.21 -18.02 0.30
N ASP A 24 -19.26 -18.90 -0.03
CA ASP A 24 -19.44 -20.35 0.12
C ASP A 24 -19.47 -20.66 1.62
N LYS A 25 -20.58 -21.21 2.12
CA LYS A 25 -20.79 -21.50 3.55
C LYS A 25 -20.55 -22.97 3.87
N SER A 26 -20.09 -23.77 2.90
CA SER A 26 -19.88 -25.20 3.12
C SER A 26 -18.70 -25.45 4.05
N LEU A 27 -18.91 -26.36 5.00
CA LEU A 27 -17.89 -26.85 5.91
C LEU A 27 -17.34 -28.23 5.50
N SER A 28 -17.83 -28.81 4.39
CA SER A 28 -17.50 -30.18 4.00
C SER A 28 -16.17 -30.26 3.25
N PRO A 29 -15.14 -30.94 3.78
CA PRO A 29 -13.87 -31.11 3.09
C PRO A 29 -13.98 -31.91 1.78
N SER A 30 -14.99 -32.77 1.66
CA SER A 30 -15.21 -33.59 0.46
C SER A 30 -15.40 -32.75 -0.80
N ILE A 31 -15.96 -31.54 -0.69
CA ILE A 31 -16.16 -30.63 -1.82
C ILE A 31 -14.81 -30.12 -2.34
N THR A 32 -13.91 -29.72 -1.44
CA THR A 32 -12.58 -29.27 -1.81
C THR A 32 -11.77 -30.43 -2.39
N LEU A 33 -11.83 -31.61 -1.77
CA LEU A 33 -11.13 -32.80 -2.27
C LEU A 33 -11.61 -33.17 -3.67
N ALA A 34 -12.92 -33.17 -3.92
CA ALA A 34 -13.48 -33.41 -5.26
C ALA A 34 -13.00 -32.37 -6.27
N LYS A 35 -13.02 -31.07 -5.91
CA LYS A 35 -12.50 -29.98 -6.76
C LYS A 35 -11.04 -30.22 -7.13
N VAL A 36 -10.18 -30.54 -6.16
CA VAL A 36 -8.75 -30.79 -6.38
C VAL A 36 -8.53 -32.04 -7.25
N GLN A 37 -9.29 -33.11 -7.02
CA GLN A 37 -9.22 -34.34 -7.83
C GLN A 37 -9.63 -34.12 -9.29
N SER A 38 -10.60 -33.24 -9.53
CA SER A 38 -11.03 -32.86 -10.88
C SER A 38 -10.19 -31.77 -11.54
N HIS A 39 -9.30 -31.10 -10.78
CA HIS A 39 -8.56 -29.95 -11.28
C HIS A 39 -7.36 -30.38 -12.12
N HIS A 40 -7.33 -29.94 -13.38
CA HIS A 40 -6.17 -30.10 -14.25
C HIS A 40 -5.22 -28.92 -14.04
N PHE A 41 -4.20 -29.14 -13.21
CA PHE A 41 -3.19 -28.13 -12.93
C PHE A 41 -2.44 -27.72 -14.20
N THR A 42 -2.42 -26.43 -14.46
CA THR A 42 -1.59 -25.83 -15.51
C THR A 42 -0.12 -25.82 -15.08
N PHE A 43 0.80 -25.79 -16.04
CA PHE A 43 2.23 -25.67 -15.74
C PHE A 43 2.55 -24.43 -14.90
N SER A 44 1.90 -23.29 -15.17
CA SER A 44 2.09 -22.06 -14.40
C SER A 44 1.67 -22.22 -12.94
N GLU A 45 0.53 -22.88 -12.67
CA GLU A 45 0.09 -23.17 -11.30
C GLU A 45 1.08 -24.08 -10.57
N ILE A 46 1.57 -25.13 -11.23
CA ILE A 46 2.56 -26.04 -10.65
C ILE A 46 3.84 -25.27 -10.25
N VAL A 47 4.34 -24.41 -11.12
CA VAL A 47 5.53 -23.58 -10.84
C VAL A 47 5.26 -22.63 -9.67
N VAL A 48 4.11 -21.95 -9.64
CA VAL A 48 3.78 -20.98 -8.59
C VAL A 48 3.60 -21.65 -7.23
N TYR A 49 2.84 -22.75 -7.16
CA TYR A 49 2.63 -23.47 -5.90
C TYR A 49 3.88 -24.21 -5.45
N GLY A 50 4.65 -24.79 -6.39
CA GLY A 50 5.94 -25.40 -6.10
C GLY A 50 6.95 -24.40 -5.54
N PHE A 51 7.07 -23.22 -6.15
CA PHE A 51 7.91 -22.12 -5.65
C PHE A 51 7.52 -21.71 -4.23
N GLN A 52 6.22 -21.51 -3.96
CA GLN A 52 5.76 -21.15 -2.62
C GLN A 52 6.00 -22.27 -1.59
N LEU A 53 5.84 -23.54 -1.98
CA LEU A 53 6.11 -24.68 -1.10
C LEU A 53 7.60 -24.76 -0.72
N VAL A 54 8.50 -24.62 -1.69
CA VAL A 54 9.96 -24.60 -1.45
C VAL A 54 10.32 -23.45 -0.52
N LEU A 55 9.77 -22.27 -0.79
CA LEU A 55 10.05 -21.08 -0.02
C LEU A 55 9.49 -21.18 1.42
N ALA A 56 8.26 -21.66 1.59
CA ALA A 56 7.67 -21.91 2.91
C ALA A 56 8.50 -22.95 3.69
N SER A 57 8.96 -24.01 3.03
CA SER A 57 9.82 -25.03 3.64
C SER A 57 11.14 -24.44 4.12
N LEU A 58 11.78 -23.59 3.31
CA LEU A 58 13.00 -22.86 3.68
C LEU A 58 12.77 -21.98 4.91
N TRP A 59 11.70 -21.17 4.93
CA TRP A 59 11.44 -20.28 6.06
C TRP A 59 11.09 -21.04 7.33
N LEU A 60 10.26 -22.08 7.25
CA LEU A 60 9.96 -22.95 8.39
C LEU A 60 11.21 -23.66 8.91
N TYR A 61 12.13 -24.05 8.04
CA TYR A 61 13.41 -24.64 8.43
C TYR A 61 14.23 -23.64 9.26
N LEU A 62 14.36 -22.39 8.81
CA LEU A 62 15.14 -21.34 9.48
C LEU A 62 14.55 -20.87 10.82
N LEU A 63 13.25 -21.04 11.06
CA LEU A 63 12.64 -20.65 12.34
C LEU A 63 13.30 -21.40 13.51
N PRO A 64 13.69 -20.71 14.61
CA PRO A 64 14.25 -21.35 15.79
C PRO A 64 13.15 -21.91 16.70
N LEU A 65 12.23 -22.70 16.12
CA LEU A 65 11.11 -23.34 16.83
C LEU A 65 11.30 -24.86 16.92
N PRO A 66 10.79 -25.52 17.97
CA PRO A 66 10.69 -26.97 18.00
C PRO A 66 9.87 -27.50 16.82
N ILE A 67 10.20 -28.71 16.35
CA ILE A 67 9.60 -29.30 15.14
C ILE A 67 8.06 -29.36 15.21
N LEU A 68 7.48 -29.64 16.39
CA LEU A 68 6.02 -29.70 16.56
C LEU A 68 5.34 -28.35 16.24
N PHE A 69 5.94 -27.23 16.66
CA PHE A 69 5.42 -25.89 16.32
C PHE A 69 5.64 -25.54 14.86
N LYS A 70 6.73 -26.00 14.24
CA LYS A 70 6.97 -25.85 12.79
C LYS A 70 5.91 -26.58 11.97
N LEU A 71 5.52 -27.79 12.40
CA LEU A 71 4.50 -28.60 11.74
C LEU A 71 3.08 -28.08 11.97
N LEU A 72 2.83 -27.37 13.08
CA LEU A 72 1.53 -26.78 13.36
C LEU A 72 1.10 -25.78 12.26
N LEU A 73 2.02 -24.97 11.75
CA LEU A 73 1.73 -23.99 10.70
C LEU A 73 1.18 -24.61 9.41
N PRO A 74 1.86 -25.58 8.74
CA PRO A 74 1.32 -26.24 7.56
C PRO A 74 0.06 -27.06 7.88
N ILE A 75 -0.06 -27.69 9.06
CA ILE A 75 -1.29 -28.42 9.43
C ILE A 75 -2.50 -27.49 9.50
N LEU A 76 -2.38 -26.35 10.19
CA LEU A 76 -3.45 -25.36 10.29
C LEU A 76 -3.78 -24.77 8.92
N TYR A 77 -2.75 -24.48 8.11
CA TYR A 77 -2.92 -23.95 6.77
C TYR A 77 -3.66 -24.93 5.86
N THR A 78 -3.22 -26.19 5.80
CA THR A 78 -3.89 -27.25 5.04
C THR A 78 -5.32 -27.48 5.52
N SER A 79 -5.56 -27.45 6.84
CA SER A 79 -6.90 -27.57 7.41
C SER A 79 -7.82 -26.42 6.95
N ALA A 80 -7.29 -25.19 6.93
CA ALA A 80 -8.01 -24.02 6.42
C ALA A 80 -8.27 -24.09 4.91
N LEU A 81 -7.39 -24.74 4.13
CA LEU A 81 -7.60 -24.96 2.70
C LEU A 81 -8.59 -26.09 2.42
N LEU A 82 -8.71 -27.09 3.30
CA LEU A 82 -9.64 -28.21 3.11
C LEU A 82 -11.10 -27.78 3.24
N VAL A 83 -11.40 -26.80 4.10
CA VAL A 83 -12.77 -26.33 4.35
C VAL A 83 -13.16 -25.22 3.34
N PRO A 84 -14.20 -25.39 2.50
CA PRO A 84 -14.58 -24.40 1.48
C PRO A 84 -14.84 -22.99 2.02
N PHE A 85 -15.49 -22.91 3.19
CA PHE A 85 -15.76 -21.65 3.86
C PHE A 85 -14.50 -20.83 4.14
N THR A 86 -13.39 -21.47 4.54
CA THR A 86 -12.13 -20.78 4.82
C THR A 86 -11.24 -20.70 3.58
N SER A 87 -11.23 -21.71 2.72
CA SER A 87 -10.32 -21.78 1.58
C SER A 87 -10.57 -20.68 0.55
N GLN A 88 -11.81 -20.19 0.40
CA GLN A 88 -12.13 -19.03 -0.45
C GLN A 88 -11.38 -17.75 -0.04
N PHE A 89 -10.90 -17.67 1.21
CA PHE A 89 -10.05 -16.58 1.70
C PHE A 89 -8.57 -16.98 1.71
N PHE A 90 -8.23 -18.13 2.30
CA PHE A 90 -6.84 -18.54 2.51
C PHE A 90 -6.10 -18.85 1.20
N LEU A 91 -6.77 -19.45 0.22
CA LEU A 91 -6.14 -19.81 -1.04
C LEU A 91 -5.71 -18.57 -1.86
N PRO A 92 -6.57 -17.56 -2.12
CA PRO A 92 -6.13 -16.32 -2.75
C PRO A 92 -5.08 -15.54 -1.94
N ALA A 93 -5.11 -15.66 -0.61
CA ALA A 93 -4.17 -15.00 0.29
C ALA A 93 -2.82 -15.74 0.46
N THR A 94 -2.63 -16.94 -0.13
CA THR A 94 -1.36 -17.72 -0.06
C THR A 94 -0.12 -16.83 -0.26
N PRO A 95 -0.05 -15.96 -1.29
CA PRO A 95 1.15 -15.16 -1.53
C PRO A 95 1.42 -14.14 -0.41
N ILE A 96 0.38 -13.64 0.27
CA ILE A 96 0.52 -12.74 1.42
C ILE A 96 1.09 -13.52 2.61
N PHE A 97 0.61 -14.73 2.89
CA PHE A 97 1.17 -15.56 3.96
C PHE A 97 2.63 -15.93 3.68
N SER A 98 2.97 -16.24 2.43
CA SER A 98 4.35 -16.47 2.00
C SER A 98 5.23 -15.24 2.23
N TYR A 99 4.74 -14.04 1.89
CA TYR A 99 5.42 -12.78 2.20
C TYR A 99 5.63 -12.59 3.72
N LEU A 100 4.58 -12.72 4.53
CA LEU A 100 4.67 -12.52 5.98
C LEU A 100 5.63 -13.51 6.64
N LEU A 101 5.59 -14.76 6.20
CA LEU A 101 6.52 -15.79 6.66
C LEU A 101 7.96 -15.46 6.27
N ALA A 102 8.20 -14.99 5.05
CA ALA A 102 9.52 -14.55 4.59
C ALA A 102 10.04 -13.35 5.39
N PHE A 103 9.21 -12.31 5.53
CA PHE A 103 9.55 -11.09 6.26
C PHE A 103 9.87 -11.37 7.72
N PHE A 104 9.09 -12.22 8.38
CA PHE A 104 9.38 -12.58 9.77
C PHE A 104 10.66 -13.42 9.90
N SER A 105 10.82 -14.41 9.01
CA SER A 105 11.86 -15.44 9.13
C SER A 105 13.23 -15.01 8.64
N CYS A 106 13.34 -13.96 7.81
CA CYS A 106 14.62 -13.50 7.25
C CYS A 106 15.64 -13.12 8.34
N ARG A 107 15.18 -12.70 9.52
CA ARG A 107 16.03 -12.40 10.70
C ARG A 107 16.79 -13.61 11.25
N PHE A 108 16.46 -14.83 10.82
CA PHE A 108 17.10 -16.08 11.25
C PHE A 108 18.06 -16.65 10.22
N ILE A 109 18.26 -15.98 9.07
CA ILE A 109 19.30 -16.37 8.10
C ILE A 109 20.67 -16.32 8.81
N PRO A 110 21.51 -17.38 8.76
CA PRO A 110 22.81 -17.37 9.45
C PRO A 110 23.75 -16.31 8.87
N SER A 111 24.60 -15.71 9.71
CA SER A 111 25.49 -14.61 9.33
C SER A 111 26.36 -14.87 8.09
N PRO A 112 26.93 -16.07 7.86
CA PRO A 112 27.75 -16.34 6.67
C PRO A 112 26.98 -16.22 5.34
N TYR A 113 25.65 -16.34 5.37
CA TYR A 113 24.80 -16.26 4.18
C TYR A 113 24.18 -14.88 3.97
N ARG A 114 24.44 -13.91 4.87
CA ARG A 114 23.91 -12.57 4.73
C ARG A 114 24.88 -11.66 3.98
N PRO A 115 24.45 -11.00 2.90
CA PRO A 115 25.27 -9.99 2.25
C PRO A 115 25.56 -8.81 3.19
N THR A 116 26.70 -8.17 2.99
CA THR A 116 27.05 -6.94 3.73
C THR A 116 26.10 -5.80 3.34
N PRO A 117 25.43 -5.14 4.29
CA PRO A 117 24.56 -4.01 3.98
C PRO A 117 25.32 -2.85 3.35
N SER A 118 24.78 -2.33 2.25
CA SER A 118 25.32 -1.13 1.61
C SER A 118 24.86 0.12 2.34
N VAL A 119 25.83 0.88 2.86
CA VAL A 119 25.58 2.16 3.56
C VAL A 119 25.78 3.39 2.65
N SER A 120 26.49 3.23 1.54
CA SER A 120 26.85 4.35 0.65
C SER A 120 26.08 4.37 -0.67
N LEU A 121 25.52 3.24 -1.11
CA LEU A 121 24.92 3.15 -2.44
C LEU A 121 23.73 4.10 -2.63
N LEU A 122 22.72 4.02 -1.77
CA LEU A 122 21.51 4.84 -1.91
C LEU A 122 21.81 6.35 -1.78
N PRO A 123 22.58 6.82 -0.77
CA PRO A 123 23.01 8.22 -0.72
C PRO A 123 23.77 8.68 -1.96
N THR A 124 24.65 7.82 -2.49
CA THR A 124 25.44 8.13 -3.70
C THR A 124 24.54 8.24 -4.92
N LEU A 125 23.60 7.30 -5.11
CA LEU A 125 22.64 7.35 -6.20
C LEU A 125 21.73 8.57 -6.10
N GLU A 126 21.29 8.95 -4.91
CA GLU A 126 20.46 10.15 -4.71
C GLU A 126 21.24 11.42 -5.11
N SER A 127 22.50 11.51 -4.68
CA SER A 127 23.39 12.63 -5.01
C SER A 127 23.70 12.70 -6.51
N VAL A 128 23.96 11.57 -7.16
CA VAL A 128 24.29 11.50 -8.60
C VAL A 128 23.06 11.79 -9.48
N LEU A 129 21.90 11.23 -9.13
CA LEU A 129 20.70 11.33 -9.98
C LEU A 129 19.91 12.62 -9.75
N TYR A 130 19.88 13.13 -8.52
CA TYR A 130 19.05 14.29 -8.17
C TYR A 130 19.86 15.52 -7.74
N GLY A 131 21.19 15.41 -7.65
CA GLY A 131 22.07 16.52 -7.30
C GLY A 131 22.04 16.95 -5.84
N ALA A 132 21.30 16.23 -4.98
CA ALA A 132 21.19 16.51 -3.56
C ALA A 132 20.73 15.27 -2.77
N ASN A 133 21.03 15.23 -1.47
CA ASN A 133 20.39 14.32 -0.53
C ASN A 133 19.06 14.97 -0.07
N ILE A 134 18.00 14.71 -0.84
CA ILE A 134 16.63 15.21 -0.62
C ILE A 134 16.14 14.78 0.76
N SER A 135 16.45 13.57 1.17
CA SER A 135 16.10 13.04 2.49
C SER A 135 16.70 13.90 3.61
N ASP A 136 17.99 14.23 3.53
CA ASP A 136 18.65 15.15 4.47
C ASP A 136 17.99 16.55 4.46
N ILE A 137 17.69 17.11 3.28
CA ILE A 137 17.00 18.42 3.19
C ILE A 137 15.66 18.40 3.92
N LEU A 138 14.83 17.38 3.69
CA LEU A 138 13.51 17.27 4.31
C LEU A 138 13.57 17.17 5.83
N THR A 139 14.62 16.55 6.37
CA THR A 139 14.78 16.37 7.83
C THR A 139 15.18 17.62 8.58
N ARG A 140 15.66 18.65 7.86
CA ARG A 140 16.03 19.94 8.47
C ARG A 140 14.80 20.80 8.78
N PHE A 141 13.66 20.51 8.17
CA PHE A 141 12.42 21.28 8.31
C PHE A 141 11.33 20.44 8.99
N THR A 142 11.49 20.20 10.29
CA THR A 142 10.52 19.41 11.06
C THR A 142 9.54 20.28 11.85
N HIS A 143 8.30 19.82 12.00
CA HIS A 143 7.25 20.52 12.73
C HIS A 143 6.18 19.53 13.22
N PRO A 144 5.62 19.66 14.44
CA PRO A 144 4.64 18.70 14.96
C PRO A 144 3.43 18.44 14.05
N ILE A 145 2.95 19.47 13.33
CA ILE A 145 1.86 19.29 12.35
C ILE A 145 2.31 18.40 11.18
N LEU A 146 3.52 18.62 10.66
CA LEU A 146 4.08 17.80 9.58
C LEU A 146 4.36 16.37 10.08
N ASP A 147 4.75 16.22 11.35
CA ASP A 147 4.91 14.91 12.00
C ASP A 147 3.59 14.13 11.98
N ILE A 148 2.48 14.75 12.40
CA ILE A 148 1.14 14.11 12.37
C ILE A 148 0.71 13.79 10.92
N LEU A 149 0.94 14.72 9.98
CA LEU A 149 0.59 14.54 8.57
C LEU A 149 1.40 13.42 7.90
N ALA A 150 2.67 13.24 8.27
CA ALA A 150 3.50 12.14 7.79
C ALA A 150 3.14 10.83 8.48
N TRP A 151 2.88 10.88 9.79
CA TRP A 151 2.55 9.73 10.62
C TRP A 151 1.25 9.05 10.20
N PHE A 152 0.20 9.81 9.90
CA PHE A 152 -1.08 9.20 9.56
C PHE A 152 -1.01 8.23 8.35
N PRO A 153 -0.48 8.61 7.17
CA PRO A 153 -0.33 7.68 6.06
C PRO A 153 0.76 6.64 6.31
N TYR A 154 1.90 7.00 6.91
CA TYR A 154 3.04 6.09 7.08
C TYR A 154 2.86 5.10 8.24
N GLY A 155 2.62 5.62 9.44
CA GLY A 155 2.57 4.85 10.68
C GLY A 155 1.23 4.15 10.94
N VAL A 156 0.15 4.57 10.26
CA VAL A 156 -1.20 3.99 10.44
C VAL A 156 -1.77 3.50 9.11
N GLY A 157 -1.86 4.39 8.11
CA GLY A 157 -2.49 4.13 6.82
C GLY A 157 -1.90 2.93 6.09
N HIS A 158 -0.57 2.84 6.01
CA HIS A 158 0.13 1.74 5.35
C HIS A 158 -0.30 0.34 5.83
N TYR A 159 -0.65 0.20 7.12
CA TYR A 159 -1.09 -1.08 7.68
C TYR A 159 -2.58 -1.35 7.50
N ILE A 160 -3.40 -0.31 7.32
CA ILE A 160 -4.87 -0.41 7.29
C ILE A 160 -5.40 -0.39 5.86
N VAL A 161 -4.84 0.45 4.99
CA VAL A 161 -5.32 0.68 3.63
C VAL A 161 -5.37 -0.60 2.79
N PRO A 162 -4.42 -1.54 2.85
CA PRO A 162 -4.52 -2.78 2.08
C PRO A 162 -5.80 -3.59 2.38
N PHE A 163 -6.25 -3.57 3.63
CA PHE A 163 -7.50 -4.22 4.04
C PHE A 163 -8.73 -3.42 3.61
N VAL A 164 -8.66 -2.10 3.62
CA VAL A 164 -9.73 -1.23 3.11
C VAL A 164 -9.92 -1.45 1.60
N VAL A 165 -8.82 -1.53 0.83
CA VAL A 165 -8.85 -1.84 -0.60
C VAL A 165 -9.47 -3.22 -0.83
N ALA A 166 -9.04 -4.24 -0.08
CA ALA A 166 -9.63 -5.58 -0.17
C ALA A 166 -11.13 -5.58 0.14
N ALA A 167 -11.56 -4.87 1.20
CA ALA A 167 -12.97 -4.77 1.56
C ALA A 167 -13.79 -4.05 0.47
N PHE A 168 -13.27 -2.97 -0.12
CA PHE A 168 -13.93 -2.27 -1.22
C PHE A 168 -14.08 -3.15 -2.46
N LEU A 169 -13.03 -3.88 -2.84
CA LEU A 169 -13.07 -4.83 -3.95
C LEU A 169 -14.08 -5.94 -3.69
N TRP A 170 -14.11 -6.50 -2.48
CA TRP A 170 -15.07 -7.54 -2.09
C TRP A 170 -16.54 -7.08 -2.17
N LEU A 171 -16.80 -5.83 -1.76
CA LEU A 171 -18.13 -5.26 -1.72
C LEU A 171 -18.64 -4.87 -3.12
N PHE A 172 -17.78 -4.28 -3.96
CA PHE A 172 -18.21 -3.55 -5.15
C PHE A 172 -17.65 -4.07 -6.49
N ARG A 173 -16.77 -5.08 -6.47
CA ARG A 173 -16.17 -5.64 -7.70
C ARG A 173 -16.32 -7.16 -7.76
N PRO A 174 -16.12 -7.78 -8.94
CA PRO A 174 -16.08 -9.23 -9.07
C PRO A 174 -15.00 -9.84 -8.19
N LYS A 175 -15.21 -11.09 -7.72
CA LYS A 175 -14.29 -11.78 -6.80
C LYS A 175 -12.88 -11.91 -7.39
N GLU A 176 -12.77 -11.95 -8.70
CA GLU A 176 -11.52 -12.05 -9.46
C GLU A 176 -10.65 -10.81 -9.24
N ALA A 177 -11.24 -9.63 -9.04
CA ALA A 177 -10.50 -8.40 -8.72
C ALA A 177 -9.88 -8.47 -7.31
N LEU A 178 -10.61 -9.02 -6.34
CA LEU A 178 -10.09 -9.27 -4.98
C LEU A 178 -8.98 -10.33 -5.00
N HIS A 179 -9.15 -11.41 -5.78
CA HIS A 179 -8.12 -12.44 -5.91
C HIS A 179 -6.85 -11.88 -6.58
N LEU A 180 -7.02 -11.03 -7.60
CA LEU A 180 -5.91 -10.32 -8.23
C LEU A 180 -5.20 -9.41 -7.22
N TRP A 181 -5.94 -8.64 -6.42
CA TRP A 181 -5.39 -7.81 -5.36
C TRP A 181 -4.55 -8.62 -4.36
N ALA A 182 -5.11 -9.69 -3.80
CA ALA A 182 -4.42 -10.53 -2.83
C ALA A 182 -3.15 -11.15 -3.41
N ARG A 183 -3.21 -11.63 -4.66
CA ARG A 183 -2.07 -12.23 -5.35
C ARG A 183 -0.97 -11.20 -5.63
N LEU A 184 -1.32 -10.04 -6.18
CA LEU A 184 -0.34 -9.00 -6.51
C LEU A 184 0.27 -8.41 -5.24
N LEU A 185 -0.54 -8.05 -4.23
CA LEU A 185 -0.03 -7.54 -2.96
C LEU A 185 0.96 -8.52 -2.31
N GLY A 186 0.63 -9.81 -2.29
CA GLY A 186 1.50 -10.82 -1.71
C GLY A 186 2.80 -11.05 -2.49
N PHE A 187 2.72 -11.29 -3.81
CA PHE A 187 3.93 -11.52 -4.60
C PHE A 187 4.80 -10.27 -4.74
N PHE A 188 4.21 -9.08 -4.89
CA PHE A 188 4.94 -7.82 -4.91
C PHE A 188 5.77 -7.65 -3.62
N ASN A 189 5.13 -7.80 -2.45
CA ASN A 189 5.82 -7.66 -1.18
C ASN A 189 6.85 -8.77 -0.96
N LEU A 190 6.53 -10.01 -1.35
CA LEU A 190 7.46 -11.12 -1.27
C LEU A 190 8.72 -10.85 -2.11
N THR A 191 8.55 -10.37 -3.34
CA THR A 191 9.66 -10.00 -4.21
C THR A 191 10.47 -8.86 -3.62
N GLY A 192 9.83 -7.83 -3.07
CA GLY A 192 10.56 -6.74 -2.41
C GLY A 192 11.38 -7.21 -1.20
N VAL A 193 10.83 -8.10 -0.37
CA VAL A 193 11.59 -8.72 0.74
C VAL A 193 12.76 -9.54 0.23
N ILE A 194 12.58 -10.35 -0.82
CA ILE A 194 13.67 -11.12 -1.43
C ILE A 194 14.77 -10.17 -1.93
N ILE A 195 14.42 -9.07 -2.61
CA ILE A 195 15.39 -8.06 -3.05
C ILE A 195 16.12 -7.46 -1.85
N GLN A 196 15.42 -7.08 -0.79
CA GLN A 196 16.02 -6.51 0.42
C GLN A 196 16.97 -7.48 1.14
N ILE A 197 16.71 -8.79 1.07
CA ILE A 197 17.60 -9.83 1.63
C ILE A 197 18.86 -9.98 0.77
N LEU A 198 18.71 -10.00 -0.55
CA LEU A 198 19.82 -10.19 -1.50
C LEU A 198 20.66 -8.93 -1.68
N PHE A 199 20.04 -7.76 -1.48
CA PHE A 199 20.63 -6.45 -1.70
C PHE A 199 20.32 -5.49 -0.53
N PRO A 200 20.82 -5.80 0.67
CA PRO A 200 20.55 -5.02 1.86
C PRO A 200 21.14 -3.61 1.73
N CYS A 201 20.32 -2.60 1.99
CA CYS A 201 20.69 -1.20 1.93
C CYS A 201 20.24 -0.47 3.20
N ALA A 202 21.10 0.38 3.74
CA ALA A 202 20.76 1.21 4.88
C ALA A 202 19.83 2.36 4.48
N ALA A 203 18.93 2.74 5.38
CA ALA A 203 18.02 3.87 5.23
C ALA A 203 18.64 5.18 5.76
N PRO A 204 18.05 6.37 5.48
CA PRO A 204 18.59 7.66 5.91
C PRO A 204 18.85 7.80 7.41
N TRP A 205 18.02 7.20 8.27
CA TRP A 205 18.25 7.21 9.71
C TRP A 205 19.62 6.65 10.10
N TYR A 206 20.15 5.67 9.35
CA TYR A 206 21.44 5.06 9.65
C TYR A 206 22.57 6.05 9.36
N GLU A 207 22.53 6.70 8.20
CA GLU A 207 23.50 7.73 7.81
C GLU A 207 23.52 8.88 8.84
N LEU A 208 22.35 9.31 9.32
CA LEU A 208 22.24 10.38 10.31
C LEU A 208 22.88 10.03 11.68
N ILE A 209 22.88 8.76 12.08
CA ILE A 209 23.40 8.34 13.39
C ILE A 209 24.87 7.92 13.30
N TYR A 210 25.20 7.15 12.26
CA TYR A 210 26.44 6.39 12.11
C TYR A 210 27.30 6.85 10.93
N GLY A 211 26.81 7.79 10.10
CA GLY A 211 27.47 8.17 8.86
C GLY A 211 27.57 6.98 7.89
N LEU A 212 28.68 6.90 7.17
CA LEU A 212 28.98 5.81 6.24
C LEU A 212 29.79 4.68 6.89
N THR A 213 29.74 4.55 8.22
CA THR A 213 30.45 3.47 8.91
C THR A 213 29.86 2.10 8.50
N PRO A 214 30.69 1.08 8.25
CA PRO A 214 30.21 -0.23 7.82
C PRO A 214 29.15 -0.80 8.76
N ALA A 215 28.02 -1.20 8.19
CA ALA A 215 26.90 -1.76 8.92
C ALA A 215 27.15 -3.21 9.34
N SER A 216 26.58 -3.58 10.49
CA SER A 216 26.60 -4.93 11.03
C SER A 216 25.18 -5.40 11.34
N TYR A 217 24.90 -6.70 11.23
CA TYR A 217 23.62 -7.29 11.63
C TYR A 217 23.38 -7.30 13.15
N SER A 218 24.36 -6.83 13.94
CA SER A 218 24.17 -6.50 15.36
C SER A 218 23.44 -5.16 15.57
N THR A 219 23.44 -4.27 14.58
CA THR A 219 22.76 -2.97 14.65
C THR A 219 21.26 -3.17 14.75
N LYS A 220 20.64 -2.53 15.75
CA LYS A 220 19.19 -2.49 15.93
C LYS A 220 18.54 -1.54 14.93
N GLY A 221 17.28 -1.79 14.59
CA GLY A 221 16.49 -0.83 13.82
C GLY A 221 16.19 0.43 14.62
N SER A 222 15.91 1.51 13.90
CA SER A 222 15.61 2.82 14.48
C SER A 222 14.24 3.31 14.03
N PRO A 223 13.46 3.97 14.90
CA PRO A 223 12.20 4.63 14.52
C PRO A 223 12.44 5.85 13.61
N GLY A 224 13.68 6.28 13.39
CA GLY A 224 13.99 7.45 12.57
C GLY A 224 13.25 8.69 13.06
N GLY A 225 12.50 9.33 12.17
CA GLY A 225 11.68 10.50 12.49
C GLY A 225 10.44 10.19 13.34
N LEU A 226 9.99 8.93 13.40
CA LEU A 226 8.83 8.54 14.22
C LEU A 226 9.08 8.65 15.72
N ILE A 227 10.33 8.78 16.17
CA ILE A 227 10.64 9.09 17.56
C ILE A 227 9.96 10.39 18.03
N ARG A 228 9.67 11.32 17.11
CA ARG A 228 8.92 12.55 17.42
C ARG A 228 7.44 12.26 17.72
N ILE A 229 6.86 11.21 17.13
CA ILE A 229 5.50 10.76 17.41
C ILE A 229 5.43 10.08 18.77
N ASP A 230 6.38 9.21 19.06
CA ASP A 230 6.52 8.61 20.39
C ASP A 230 6.63 9.72 21.47
N ALA A 231 7.47 10.73 21.24
CA ALA A 231 7.59 11.88 22.14
C ALA A 231 6.30 12.71 22.25
N LEU A 232 5.57 12.90 21.15
CA LEU A 232 4.31 13.67 21.12
C LEU A 232 3.20 12.99 21.91
N PHE A 233 3.14 11.66 21.87
CA PHE A 233 2.12 10.87 22.59
C PHE A 233 2.60 10.31 23.92
N HIS A 234 3.84 10.61 24.33
CA HIS A 234 4.48 10.04 25.52
C HIS A 234 4.44 8.51 25.53
N SER A 235 4.71 7.90 24.37
CA SER A 235 4.74 6.46 24.16
C SER A 235 6.12 6.00 23.68
N ASN A 236 6.31 4.70 23.52
CA ASN A 236 7.53 4.08 22.97
C ASN A 236 7.18 3.04 21.90
N GLY A 237 6.03 3.21 21.24
CA GLY A 237 5.46 2.23 20.33
C GLY A 237 6.33 2.03 19.09
N TYR A 238 6.76 3.13 18.47
CA TYR A 238 7.59 3.06 17.27
C TYR A 238 9.03 2.70 17.60
N THR A 239 9.61 3.22 18.68
CA THR A 239 10.92 2.78 19.16
C THR A 239 10.93 1.26 19.34
N THR A 240 9.96 0.71 20.08
CA THR A 240 9.87 -0.74 20.30
C THR A 240 9.68 -1.53 19.00
N ALA A 241 8.80 -1.08 18.11
CA ALA A 241 8.51 -1.78 16.86
C ALA A 241 9.74 -1.81 15.92
N PHE A 242 10.41 -0.68 15.72
CA PHE A 242 11.53 -0.57 14.79
C PHE A 242 12.81 -1.20 15.35
N THR A 243 13.08 -1.10 16.65
CA THR A 243 14.20 -1.81 17.30
C THR A 243 14.11 -3.33 17.11
N ASN A 244 12.89 -3.87 17.04
CA ASN A 244 12.62 -5.29 16.85
C ASN A 244 12.29 -5.68 15.39
N SER A 245 12.54 -4.78 14.43
CA SER A 245 12.28 -5.07 13.02
C SER A 245 13.10 -6.29 12.55
N PRO A 246 12.48 -7.28 11.88
CA PRO A 246 13.22 -8.41 11.29
C PRO A 246 14.25 -8.00 10.24
N LEU A 247 14.04 -6.86 9.59
CA LEU A 247 14.76 -6.48 8.38
C LEU A 247 15.23 -5.01 8.48
N VAL A 248 16.32 -4.81 9.21
CA VAL A 248 16.88 -3.49 9.53
C VAL A 248 17.41 -2.75 8.29
N PHE A 249 18.08 -3.48 7.39
CA PHE A 249 18.70 -2.92 6.18
C PHE A 249 17.87 -3.18 4.91
N GLY A 250 16.54 -3.06 5.04
CA GLY A 250 15.60 -3.28 3.95
C GLY A 250 15.16 -2.01 3.23
N ALA A 251 16.05 -1.02 3.03
CA ALA A 251 15.64 0.27 2.44
C ALA A 251 15.20 0.13 0.97
N PHE A 252 15.94 -0.62 0.16
CA PHE A 252 15.68 -0.75 -1.28
C PHE A 252 15.09 -2.13 -1.66
N PRO A 253 14.00 -2.16 -2.44
CA PRO A 253 13.11 -1.05 -2.78
C PRO A 253 12.20 -0.66 -1.60
N SER A 254 11.61 0.53 -1.63
CA SER A 254 10.64 0.94 -0.62
C SER A 254 9.31 0.20 -0.78
N LEU A 255 9.04 -0.75 0.12
CA LEU A 255 7.74 -1.46 0.17
C LEU A 255 6.58 -0.53 0.57
N HIS A 256 6.84 0.51 1.37
CA HIS A 256 5.83 1.53 1.69
C HIS A 256 5.37 2.24 0.42
N ALA A 257 6.33 2.79 -0.34
CA ALA A 257 6.04 3.49 -1.58
C ALA A 257 5.34 2.57 -2.57
N GLY A 258 5.89 1.37 -2.81
CA GLY A 258 5.29 0.44 -3.77
C GLY A 258 3.91 -0.08 -3.36
N CYS A 259 3.62 -0.30 -2.07
CA CYS A 259 2.27 -0.61 -1.62
C CYS A 259 1.29 0.54 -1.93
N ALA A 260 1.65 1.79 -1.63
CA ALA A 260 0.80 2.93 -1.98
C ALA A 260 0.61 3.08 -3.49
N THR A 261 1.64 2.82 -4.30
CA THR A 261 1.50 2.81 -5.77
C THR A 261 0.52 1.73 -6.20
N LEU A 262 0.66 0.52 -5.66
CA LEU A 262 -0.20 -0.61 -6.01
C LEU A 262 -1.65 -0.35 -5.61
N GLU A 263 -1.88 0.21 -4.40
CA GLU A 263 -3.17 0.68 -3.92
C GLU A 263 -3.76 1.73 -4.86
N ALA A 264 -2.97 2.74 -5.24
CA ALA A 264 -3.41 3.79 -6.15
C ALA A 264 -3.74 3.25 -7.55
N LEU A 265 -2.95 2.31 -8.07
CA LEU A 265 -3.21 1.66 -9.36
C LEU A 265 -4.50 0.85 -9.34
N PHE A 266 -4.68 -0.01 -8.34
CA PHE A 266 -5.91 -0.80 -8.19
C PHE A 266 -7.12 0.09 -8.04
N ILE A 267 -7.09 1.04 -7.12
CA ILE A 267 -8.25 1.89 -6.87
C ILE A 267 -8.53 2.81 -8.06
N SER A 268 -7.52 3.34 -8.76
CA SER A 268 -7.75 4.11 -9.99
C SER A 268 -8.32 3.25 -11.12
N HIS A 269 -7.88 2.00 -11.25
CA HIS A 269 -8.32 1.09 -12.32
C HIS A 269 -9.74 0.58 -12.08
N PHE A 270 -10.04 0.13 -10.87
CA PHE A 270 -11.34 -0.45 -10.52
C PHE A 270 -12.35 0.63 -10.07
N PHE A 271 -11.91 1.81 -9.62
CA PHE A 271 -12.76 2.92 -9.15
C PHE A 271 -12.24 4.28 -9.65
N PRO A 272 -12.30 4.55 -10.97
CA PRO A 272 -11.64 5.70 -11.60
C PRO A 272 -12.05 7.07 -11.04
N GLN A 273 -13.25 7.18 -10.47
CA GLN A 273 -13.71 8.40 -9.79
C GLN A 273 -12.89 8.78 -8.53
N THR A 274 -12.09 7.87 -8.00
CA THR A 274 -11.28 8.08 -6.79
C THR A 274 -9.81 8.36 -7.06
N THR A 275 -9.39 8.31 -8.34
CA THR A 275 -7.99 8.43 -8.81
C THR A 275 -7.24 9.58 -8.16
N LYS A 276 -7.81 10.80 -8.17
CA LYS A 276 -7.17 11.99 -7.58
C LYS A 276 -6.81 11.77 -6.11
N TRP A 277 -7.70 11.18 -5.33
CA TRP A 277 -7.53 11.02 -3.88
C TRP A 277 -6.48 9.97 -3.54
N VAL A 278 -6.48 8.83 -4.25
CA VAL A 278 -5.51 7.76 -3.99
C VAL A 278 -4.10 8.12 -4.43
N TRP A 279 -3.95 8.86 -5.55
CA TRP A 279 -2.64 9.39 -5.94
C TRP A 279 -2.15 10.51 -5.03
N THR A 280 -3.07 11.32 -4.48
CA THR A 280 -2.72 12.29 -3.43
C THR A 280 -2.18 11.57 -2.19
N TYR A 281 -2.87 10.52 -1.73
CA TYR A 281 -2.40 9.68 -0.62
C TYR A 281 -1.02 9.08 -0.92
N ALA A 282 -0.81 8.49 -2.09
CA ALA A 282 0.48 7.91 -2.46
C ALA A 282 1.60 8.95 -2.46
N GLY A 283 1.35 10.14 -3.02
CA GLY A 283 2.32 11.24 -3.00
C GLY A 283 2.66 11.71 -1.59
N VAL A 284 1.67 11.83 -0.70
CA VAL A 284 1.91 12.17 0.72
C VAL A 284 2.68 11.05 1.42
N LEU A 285 2.38 9.77 1.14
CA LEU A 285 3.13 8.66 1.71
C LEU A 285 4.60 8.68 1.27
N TYR A 286 4.88 8.96 -0.01
CA TYR A 286 6.26 9.07 -0.52
C TYR A 286 7.03 10.17 0.18
N TRP A 287 6.40 11.33 0.36
CA TRP A 287 7.00 12.40 1.14
C TRP A 287 7.21 11.96 2.60
N ALA A 288 6.23 11.29 3.22
CA ALA A 288 6.30 10.86 4.61
C ALA A 288 7.45 9.88 4.86
N THR A 289 7.72 8.93 3.95
CA THR A 289 8.81 7.96 4.11
C THR A 289 10.19 8.64 4.16
N MET A 290 10.39 9.67 3.32
CA MET A 290 11.63 10.48 3.31
C MET A 290 11.69 11.43 4.50
N TYR A 291 10.59 12.13 4.80
CA TYR A 291 10.48 13.05 5.94
C TYR A 291 10.73 12.38 7.29
N LEU A 292 10.30 11.11 7.42
CA LEU A 292 10.52 10.28 8.60
C LEU A 292 11.84 9.51 8.55
N THR A 293 12.74 9.78 7.60
CA THR A 293 14.09 9.18 7.48
C THR A 293 14.16 7.68 7.23
N HIS A 294 13.09 7.09 6.69
CA HIS A 294 13.05 5.65 6.44
C HIS A 294 13.47 5.26 5.03
N HIS A 295 13.47 6.21 4.09
CA HIS A 295 13.68 5.93 2.68
C HIS A 295 14.34 7.11 1.95
N TYR A 296 15.21 6.78 1.01
CA TYR A 296 15.78 7.69 0.01
C TYR A 296 14.82 7.84 -1.18
N LEU A 297 14.91 8.93 -1.95
CA LEU A 297 13.99 9.09 -3.10
C LEU A 297 14.18 7.95 -4.13
N ILE A 298 15.41 7.50 -4.33
CA ILE A 298 15.71 6.43 -5.30
C ILE A 298 15.03 5.10 -4.94
N ASP A 299 14.92 4.79 -3.64
CA ASP A 299 14.27 3.55 -3.21
C ASP A 299 12.74 3.68 -3.21
N VAL A 300 12.19 4.89 -3.01
CA VAL A 300 10.77 5.23 -3.23
C VAL A 300 10.40 5.02 -4.69
N VAL A 301 11.21 5.55 -5.62
CA VAL A 301 11.02 5.36 -7.07
C VAL A 301 11.13 3.89 -7.43
N GLY A 302 12.14 3.18 -6.91
CA GLY A 302 12.30 1.74 -7.13
C GLY A 302 11.09 0.92 -6.68
N GLY A 303 10.52 1.23 -5.51
CA GLY A 303 9.29 0.62 -5.01
C GLY A 303 8.09 0.87 -5.92
N GLY A 304 7.91 2.11 -6.37
CA GLY A 304 6.84 2.46 -7.30
C GLY A 304 6.98 1.78 -8.67
N CYS A 305 8.19 1.71 -9.22
CA CYS A 305 8.48 0.99 -10.46
C CYS A 305 8.20 -0.51 -10.34
N LEU A 306 8.60 -1.12 -9.22
CA LEU A 306 8.31 -2.54 -8.96
C LEU A 306 6.79 -2.79 -8.91
N ALA A 307 6.04 -1.96 -8.18
CA ALA A 307 4.59 -2.08 -8.10
C ALA A 307 3.91 -1.90 -9.46
N MET A 308 4.37 -0.93 -10.26
CA MET A 308 3.88 -0.68 -11.61
C MET A 308 4.13 -1.89 -12.54
N GLY A 309 5.33 -2.45 -12.48
CA GLY A 309 5.69 -3.66 -13.23
C GLY A 309 4.80 -4.84 -12.86
N PHE A 310 4.60 -5.09 -11.55
CA PHE A 310 3.69 -6.13 -11.08
C PHE A 310 2.25 -5.91 -11.55
N PHE A 311 1.73 -4.69 -11.43
CA PHE A 311 0.37 -4.37 -11.82
C PHE A 311 0.14 -4.65 -13.30
N TYR A 312 0.93 -4.04 -14.20
CA TYR A 312 0.67 -4.18 -15.63
C TYR A 312 1.07 -5.54 -16.21
N PHE A 313 2.08 -6.21 -15.65
CA PHE A 313 2.48 -7.53 -16.13
C PHE A 313 1.46 -8.61 -15.77
N PHE A 314 0.83 -8.51 -14.60
CA PHE A 314 -0.12 -9.51 -14.11
C PHE A 314 -1.60 -9.10 -14.24
N LEU A 315 -1.89 -7.92 -14.81
CA LEU A 315 -3.27 -7.49 -15.11
C LEU A 315 -3.86 -8.37 -16.22
N PRO A 316 -4.90 -9.18 -15.92
CA PRO A 316 -5.54 -10.04 -16.91
C PRO A 316 -6.18 -9.23 -18.04
N ASP A 317 -6.23 -9.80 -19.24
CA ASP A 317 -6.78 -9.13 -20.43
C ASP A 317 -8.24 -8.74 -20.24
N GLU A 318 -9.02 -9.54 -19.51
CA GLU A 318 -10.42 -9.26 -19.20
C GLU A 318 -10.55 -7.93 -18.45
N PHE A 319 -9.64 -7.65 -17.52
CA PHE A 319 -9.65 -6.41 -16.74
C PHE A 319 -9.03 -5.22 -17.46
N LYS A 320 -8.42 -5.39 -18.64
CA LYS A 320 -8.00 -4.22 -19.47
C LYS A 320 -9.21 -3.49 -20.06
N ASN A 321 -10.35 -4.16 -20.19
CA ASN A 321 -11.60 -3.55 -20.61
C ASN A 321 -12.23 -2.73 -19.44
N PRO A 322 -12.48 -1.41 -19.61
CA PRO A 322 -13.09 -0.58 -18.56
C PRO A 322 -14.45 -1.08 -18.07
N VAL A 323 -15.24 -1.71 -18.94
CA VAL A 323 -16.56 -2.28 -18.60
C VAL A 323 -16.40 -3.45 -17.64
N ALA A 324 -15.44 -4.33 -17.89
CA ALA A 324 -15.13 -5.47 -17.02
C ALA A 324 -14.49 -5.01 -15.70
N ALA A 325 -13.56 -4.05 -15.76
CA ALA A 325 -12.89 -3.50 -14.59
C ALA A 325 -13.86 -2.81 -13.63
N THR A 326 -14.90 -2.17 -14.14
CA THR A 326 -15.89 -1.46 -13.32
C THR A 326 -17.16 -2.24 -13.05
N ALA A 327 -17.23 -3.50 -13.49
CA ALA A 327 -18.39 -4.37 -13.34
C ALA A 327 -18.79 -4.57 -11.87
N PRO A 328 -20.09 -4.77 -11.59
CA PRO A 328 -20.55 -5.09 -10.24
C PRO A 328 -20.19 -6.54 -9.83
N PRO A 329 -20.29 -6.88 -8.54
CA PRO A 329 -20.08 -8.25 -8.07
C PRO A 329 -21.03 -9.25 -8.73
N GLY A 330 -20.53 -10.45 -9.02
CA GLY A 330 -21.31 -11.54 -9.63
C GLY A 330 -21.34 -11.52 -11.17
N THR A 331 -20.76 -10.50 -11.80
CA THR A 331 -20.60 -10.46 -13.26
C THR A 331 -19.63 -11.55 -13.73
N GLN A 332 -20.04 -12.30 -14.75
CA GLN A 332 -19.18 -13.26 -15.43
C GLN A 332 -18.24 -12.53 -16.40
N ILE A 333 -17.10 -12.06 -15.89
CA ILE A 333 -16.13 -11.27 -16.66
C ILE A 333 -15.51 -12.02 -17.86
N GLY A 334 -15.57 -13.36 -17.89
CA GLY A 334 -15.14 -14.16 -19.04
C GLY A 334 -16.22 -14.36 -20.12
N ASN A 335 -17.44 -13.84 -19.92
CA ASN A 335 -18.56 -14.01 -20.85
C ASN A 335 -18.79 -12.73 -21.69
N PRO A 336 -18.45 -12.73 -22.99
CA PRO A 336 -18.57 -11.54 -23.83
C PRO A 336 -20.01 -11.06 -24.00
N VAL A 337 -21.00 -11.96 -23.93
CA VAL A 337 -22.43 -11.58 -24.00
C VAL A 337 -22.83 -10.79 -22.75
N ALA A 338 -22.38 -11.23 -21.58
CA ALA A 338 -22.66 -10.53 -20.32
C ALA A 338 -22.00 -9.14 -20.28
N LEU A 339 -20.77 -9.03 -20.80
CA LEU A 339 -20.05 -7.76 -20.91
C LEU A 339 -20.71 -6.79 -21.91
N ASN A 340 -21.11 -7.27 -23.08
CA ASN A 340 -21.79 -6.45 -24.09
C ASN A 340 -23.14 -5.92 -23.58
N ALA A 341 -23.90 -6.76 -22.86
CA ALA A 341 -25.15 -6.33 -22.23
C ALA A 341 -24.91 -5.25 -21.15
N LEU A 342 -23.84 -5.38 -20.37
CA LEU A 342 -23.46 -4.37 -19.38
C LEU A 342 -23.05 -3.05 -20.06
N ALA A 343 -22.24 -3.12 -21.11
CA ALA A 343 -21.84 -1.95 -21.89
C ALA A 343 -23.06 -1.23 -22.51
N ALA A 344 -24.00 -1.98 -23.09
CA ALA A 344 -25.21 -1.44 -23.70
C ALA A 344 -26.16 -0.79 -22.67
N SER A 345 -26.10 -1.20 -21.40
CA SER A 345 -26.93 -0.65 -20.33
C SER A 345 -26.50 0.74 -19.82
N GLY A 346 -25.40 1.30 -20.33
CA GLY A 346 -24.92 2.63 -19.92
C GLY A 346 -24.40 2.72 -18.48
N THR A 347 -24.32 1.60 -17.75
CA THR A 347 -23.78 1.51 -16.38
C THR A 347 -22.26 1.74 -16.28
N THR A 348 -21.62 2.14 -17.38
CA THR A 348 -20.19 2.39 -17.47
C THR A 348 -19.92 3.88 -17.29
N GLY A 349 -19.84 4.34 -16.03
CA GLY A 349 -19.30 5.66 -15.71
C GLY A 349 -20.03 6.44 -14.62
N ALA A 350 -19.24 7.00 -13.69
CA ALA A 350 -19.55 8.04 -12.70
C ALA A 350 -20.61 7.77 -11.62
N SER A 351 -21.59 6.89 -11.84
CA SER A 351 -22.53 6.46 -10.80
C SER A 351 -22.13 5.05 -10.32
N LEU A 352 -22.01 4.85 -9.00
CA LEU A 352 -22.05 3.49 -8.46
C LEU A 352 -23.35 2.87 -8.99
N PRO A 353 -23.32 1.77 -9.77
CA PRO A 353 -24.53 1.23 -10.34
C PRO A 353 -25.53 1.01 -9.21
N ALA A 354 -26.74 1.55 -9.38
CA ALA A 354 -27.86 1.18 -8.53
C ALA A 354 -27.83 -0.35 -8.45
N TYR A 355 -27.69 -0.88 -7.23
CA TYR A 355 -27.49 -2.29 -6.98
C TYR A 355 -28.73 -3.06 -7.45
N ARG A 356 -28.84 -3.31 -8.77
CA ARG A 356 -29.84 -4.21 -9.33
C ARG A 356 -29.39 -5.59 -8.89
N MET A 357 -30.15 -6.20 -7.99
CA MET A 357 -30.05 -7.63 -7.72
C MET A 357 -30.24 -8.36 -9.06
N GLY A 358 -29.14 -8.67 -9.74
CA GLY A 358 -29.14 -9.67 -10.79
C GLY A 358 -29.73 -10.93 -10.18
N THR A 359 -30.74 -11.48 -10.85
CA THR A 359 -31.36 -12.75 -10.50
C THR A 359 -30.28 -13.80 -10.25
N GLN A 360 -30.13 -14.22 -8.98
CA GLN A 360 -29.12 -15.19 -8.61
C GLN A 360 -29.43 -16.53 -9.26
N ARG A 361 -28.50 -17.05 -10.06
CA ARG A 361 -28.51 -18.45 -10.50
C ARG A 361 -28.26 -19.35 -9.31
N SER A 362 -28.97 -20.49 -9.26
CA SER A 362 -28.94 -21.39 -8.10
C SER A 362 -27.58 -22.10 -8.00
N LYS A 363 -27.20 -22.52 -6.79
CA LYS A 363 -25.96 -23.29 -6.54
C LYS A 363 -25.79 -24.52 -7.44
N TYR A 364 -26.90 -25.12 -7.89
CA TYR A 364 -26.92 -26.28 -8.77
C TYR A 364 -26.41 -25.94 -10.17
N GLU A 365 -26.66 -24.71 -10.62
CA GLU A 365 -26.22 -24.18 -11.92
C GLU A 365 -24.73 -23.78 -11.91
N ILE A 366 -24.18 -23.44 -10.74
CA ILE A 366 -22.79 -23.02 -10.56
C ILE A 366 -21.84 -24.23 -10.50
N TYR A 367 -22.32 -25.36 -9.97
CA TYR A 367 -21.53 -26.57 -9.77
C TYR A 367 -21.91 -27.71 -10.71
N ASP A 368 -22.76 -27.44 -11.71
CA ASP A 368 -23.29 -28.42 -12.65
C ASP A 368 -23.81 -29.69 -11.93
N LEU A 369 -24.55 -29.47 -10.84
CA LEU A 369 -25.13 -30.53 -10.03
C LEU A 369 -26.57 -30.76 -10.46
N GLU A 370 -26.97 -32.01 -10.65
CA GLU A 370 -28.37 -32.35 -10.88
C GLU A 370 -29.23 -31.84 -9.72
N GLN A 371 -30.29 -31.09 -10.07
CA GLN A 371 -31.26 -30.64 -9.08
C GLN A 371 -32.05 -31.85 -8.57
N PRO A 372 -32.30 -31.97 -7.25
CA PRO A 372 -33.12 -33.05 -6.75
C PRO A 372 -34.53 -32.99 -7.35
N PRO A 373 -35.13 -34.15 -7.71
CA PRO A 373 -36.45 -34.18 -8.34
C PRO A 373 -37.47 -33.47 -7.46
N SER A 374 -38.15 -32.47 -8.01
CA SER A 374 -39.32 -31.89 -7.36
C SER A 374 -40.42 -32.96 -7.27
N PRO A 375 -41.11 -33.12 -6.12
CA PRO A 375 -42.21 -34.07 -6.02
C PRO A 375 -43.33 -33.67 -6.99
N VAL A 376 -43.64 -34.56 -7.93
CA VAL A 376 -44.68 -34.40 -8.95
C VAL A 376 -46.07 -34.71 -8.36
N GLY A 377 -47.06 -33.87 -8.65
CA GLY A 377 -48.45 -34.30 -8.90
C GLY A 377 -49.58 -33.71 -8.04
N GLY A 378 -50.42 -32.83 -8.63
CA GLY A 378 -51.76 -32.47 -8.10
C GLY A 378 -52.32 -31.14 -8.65
N PRO A 379 -53.65 -31.00 -8.91
CA PRO A 379 -54.18 -30.37 -10.12
C PRO A 379 -54.44 -28.85 -10.08
N LEU A 380 -54.58 -28.30 -11.29
CA LEU A 380 -55.03 -26.95 -11.64
C LEU A 380 -56.23 -26.47 -10.81
N ASN A 381 -56.04 -25.42 -9.98
CA ASN A 381 -57.03 -24.36 -9.84
C ASN A 381 -56.42 -23.06 -9.27
N GLY A 382 -56.95 -21.92 -9.73
CA GLY A 382 -56.38 -20.60 -9.57
C GLY A 382 -56.28 -20.09 -8.13
N GLY A 383 -55.18 -19.39 -7.84
CA GLY A 383 -55.04 -18.61 -6.63
C GLY A 383 -53.60 -18.48 -6.14
N ARG A 384 -52.75 -17.70 -6.82
CA ARG A 384 -51.58 -17.03 -6.22
C ARG A 384 -50.95 -16.01 -7.17
N ARG A 385 -51.63 -14.87 -7.32
CA ARG A 385 -51.04 -13.59 -7.70
C ARG A 385 -51.42 -12.60 -6.60
N ARG A 386 -50.60 -12.48 -5.54
CA ARG A 386 -50.74 -11.36 -4.60
C ARG A 386 -49.43 -10.85 -3.98
N ASP A 387 -48.36 -11.65 -3.93
CA ASP A 387 -47.07 -11.18 -3.37
C ASP A 387 -46.05 -10.68 -4.40
N ARG A 388 -46.37 -10.71 -5.70
CA ARG A 388 -45.46 -10.26 -6.77
C ARG A 388 -45.82 -8.90 -7.38
N SER A 389 -47.01 -8.34 -7.08
CA SER A 389 -47.42 -7.04 -7.62
C SER A 389 -46.95 -5.85 -6.78
N MET A 390 -46.78 -5.98 -5.46
CA MET A 390 -46.35 -4.84 -4.64
C MET A 390 -44.94 -4.32 -4.95
N MET A 391 -44.00 -5.17 -5.35
CA MET A 391 -42.64 -4.74 -5.74
C MET A 391 -42.56 -4.22 -7.18
N ALA A 392 -43.43 -4.69 -8.07
CA ALA A 392 -43.51 -4.18 -9.44
C ALA A 392 -44.23 -2.82 -9.47
N ASP A 393 -45.27 -2.65 -8.66
CA ASP A 393 -46.00 -1.38 -8.52
C ASP A 393 -45.14 -0.32 -7.79
N ALA A 394 -44.29 -0.72 -6.84
CA ALA A 394 -43.32 0.19 -6.20
C ALA A 394 -42.18 0.64 -7.14
N ALA A 395 -41.81 -0.19 -8.13
CA ALA A 395 -40.83 0.17 -9.15
C ALA A 395 -41.43 1.11 -10.20
N ALA A 396 -42.70 0.90 -10.58
CA ALA A 396 -43.43 1.79 -11.48
C ALA A 396 -43.78 3.15 -10.84
N ALA A 397 -44.07 3.18 -9.53
CA ALA A 397 -44.26 4.42 -8.78
C ALA A 397 -42.97 5.27 -8.67
N TYR A 398 -41.80 4.62 -8.70
CA TYR A 398 -40.50 5.29 -8.63
C TYR A 398 -40.05 5.86 -10.00
N GLU A 399 -40.51 5.29 -11.12
CA GLU A 399 -40.29 5.84 -12.48
C GLU A 399 -41.19 7.06 -12.76
N LEU A 400 -42.40 7.11 -12.20
CA LEU A 400 -43.33 8.25 -12.35
C LEU A 400 -42.93 9.48 -11.52
N GLU A 401 -42.39 9.30 -10.31
CA GLU A 401 -41.82 10.41 -9.51
C GLU A 401 -40.58 11.03 -10.16
N GLN A 402 -39.86 10.26 -10.98
CA GLN A 402 -38.66 10.74 -11.66
C GLN A 402 -39.02 11.59 -12.89
N SER A 403 -40.11 11.28 -13.60
CA SER A 403 -40.60 12.08 -14.73
C SER A 403 -41.27 13.39 -14.32
N ASP A 404 -41.94 13.42 -13.16
CA ASP A 404 -42.58 14.65 -12.66
C ASP A 404 -41.56 15.67 -12.10
N SER A 405 -40.37 15.19 -11.69
CA SER A 405 -39.29 16.06 -11.19
C SER A 405 -38.44 16.74 -12.28
N GLU A 406 -38.59 16.33 -13.54
CA GLU A 406 -37.85 16.91 -14.68
C GLU A 406 -38.71 17.90 -15.51
N ALA A 407 -39.97 18.13 -15.13
CA ALA A 407 -40.90 19.03 -15.84
C ALA A 407 -41.01 20.45 -15.24
N GLU A 408 -40.42 20.72 -14.07
CA GLU A 408 -40.37 22.05 -13.45
C GLU A 408 -38.94 22.62 -13.41
N ASP A 409 -38.40 22.98 -14.57
CA ASP A 409 -37.43 24.07 -14.64
C ASP A 409 -37.46 24.71 -16.04
N GLY A 410 -38.54 25.44 -16.28
CA GLY A 410 -38.73 26.30 -17.43
C GLY A 410 -38.03 27.64 -17.24
N ASP A 411 -37.07 27.89 -18.14
CA ASP A 411 -36.91 29.13 -18.90
C ASP A 411 -36.83 30.48 -18.15
N ILE A 412 -35.60 30.97 -17.93
CA ILE A 412 -35.30 32.41 -17.95
C ILE A 412 -33.99 32.63 -18.71
N GLY A 413 -34.11 33.00 -19.99
CA GLY A 413 -33.00 33.48 -20.81
C GLY A 413 -32.67 34.96 -20.54
N ILE A 414 -31.38 35.29 -20.54
CA ILE A 414 -30.87 36.59 -21.04
C ILE A 414 -29.60 36.33 -21.84
N ALA A 415 -29.67 36.69 -23.12
CA ALA A 415 -28.60 36.63 -24.11
C ALA A 415 -27.62 37.82 -23.99
N TYR A 416 -26.35 37.63 -24.37
CA TYR A 416 -25.74 38.42 -25.45
C TYR A 416 -24.40 37.86 -25.99
N ARG A 417 -24.44 37.56 -27.30
CA ARG A 417 -23.45 37.62 -28.39
C ARG A 417 -21.96 37.27 -28.20
N SER A 418 -21.57 36.31 -29.05
CA SER A 418 -20.25 36.09 -29.65
C SER A 418 -19.78 37.21 -30.59
N THR A 419 -18.46 37.40 -30.70
CA THR A 419 -17.80 37.64 -32.00
C THR A 419 -16.41 37.00 -32.05
N SER A 420 -16.21 36.18 -33.07
CA SER A 420 -14.94 35.72 -33.65
C SER A 420 -14.17 36.85 -34.35
N GLY A 421 -12.83 36.83 -34.34
CA GLY A 421 -12.03 37.73 -35.19
C GLY A 421 -10.51 37.61 -35.04
N THR A 422 -9.87 37.29 -36.16
CA THR A 422 -8.45 37.02 -36.48
C THR A 422 -7.40 38.14 -36.27
N LYS A 423 -6.16 37.72 -35.97
CA LYS A 423 -4.80 38.20 -36.37
C LYS A 423 -4.49 39.71 -36.47
N SER A 424 -3.42 40.19 -35.80
CA SER A 424 -2.17 40.76 -36.39
C SER A 424 -1.34 41.59 -35.37
N GLY A 425 -0.02 41.32 -35.31
CA GLY A 425 1.03 42.35 -35.42
C GLY A 425 1.48 43.24 -34.24
N LYS A 426 2.75 43.01 -33.84
CA LYS A 426 3.83 43.96 -33.46
C LYS A 426 3.92 44.61 -32.06
N ASP A 427 5.06 44.28 -31.44
CA ASP A 427 6.10 45.11 -30.80
C ASP A 427 5.73 46.09 -29.66
N LYS A 428 6.32 45.88 -28.47
CA LYS A 428 7.52 46.61 -28.03
C LYS A 428 8.07 46.15 -26.65
N SER A 429 9.40 46.02 -26.68
CA SER A 429 10.40 45.83 -25.62
C SER A 429 10.39 46.92 -24.52
N SER A 430 10.77 46.57 -23.28
CA SER A 430 12.00 47.11 -22.64
C SER A 430 12.24 46.61 -21.18
N ALA A 431 13.43 46.07 -20.98
CA ALA A 431 14.30 46.13 -19.79
C ALA A 431 15.72 46.45 -20.33
N PRO A 432 16.79 46.64 -19.53
CA PRO A 432 16.99 47.06 -18.13
C PRO A 432 17.99 48.26 -18.03
N ILE A 433 18.40 48.69 -16.82
CA ILE A 433 19.53 49.63 -16.62
C ILE A 433 20.51 49.10 -15.55
N THR A 434 21.77 49.46 -15.77
CA THR A 434 23.08 48.85 -15.48
C THR A 434 23.81 49.32 -14.20
N GLU A 435 24.90 48.60 -13.93
CA GLU A 435 25.96 48.72 -12.91
C GLU A 435 26.68 50.07 -12.76
N SER A 436 27.36 50.28 -11.61
CA SER A 436 28.80 50.62 -11.56
C SER A 436 29.39 50.68 -10.13
N GLY A 437 30.60 50.11 -9.95
CA GLY A 437 31.75 50.89 -9.43
C GLY A 437 32.23 50.79 -7.96
N ALA A 438 33.20 49.89 -7.72
CA ALA A 438 34.51 50.09 -7.02
C ALA A 438 34.67 50.46 -5.51
N SER A 439 35.32 49.51 -4.81
CA SER A 439 36.51 49.61 -3.91
C SER A 439 36.58 50.45 -2.61
N ASN A 440 36.90 49.73 -1.53
CA ASN A 440 38.05 49.89 -0.60
C ASN A 440 37.82 50.32 0.89
N THR A 441 38.54 49.58 1.77
CA THR A 441 39.09 49.90 3.11
C THR A 441 38.22 50.08 4.37
N GLY A 442 38.59 49.36 5.45
CA GLY A 442 38.49 49.86 6.84
C GLY A 442 37.76 48.99 7.88
N ARG A 443 38.51 48.25 8.72
CA ARG A 443 38.11 47.66 10.03
C ARG A 443 38.01 48.77 11.13
N PRO A 444 37.66 48.48 12.41
CA PRO A 444 36.61 47.64 13.02
C PRO A 444 35.86 48.35 14.21
N ASN A 445 35.06 47.58 14.95
CA ASN A 445 34.52 47.78 16.33
C ASN A 445 33.09 48.32 16.47
N ALA A 446 32.20 47.48 17.03
CA ALA A 446 31.62 47.71 18.35
C ALA A 446 30.72 46.53 18.77
N GLU A 447 30.93 46.07 20.00
CA GLU A 447 30.08 45.13 20.71
C GLU A 447 28.64 45.62 20.78
N SER A 448 27.67 44.73 20.54
CA SER A 448 26.37 44.84 21.21
C SER A 448 25.83 43.45 21.52
N SER A 449 25.79 43.18 22.82
CA SER A 449 25.08 42.07 23.44
C SER A 449 23.58 42.20 23.16
N ALA A 450 23.06 41.37 22.26
CA ALA A 450 21.62 41.18 22.12
C ALA A 450 21.27 39.73 22.42
N ARG A 451 20.78 39.51 23.65
CA ARG A 451 20.03 38.31 24.05
C ARG A 451 18.89 38.09 23.04
N ARG A 452 19.06 37.16 22.11
CA ARG A 452 17.94 36.60 21.34
C ARG A 452 17.49 35.32 22.04
N GLY A 453 16.27 35.37 22.57
CA GLY A 453 15.54 34.19 23.03
C GLY A 453 15.49 33.18 21.89
N GLY A 454 16.22 32.08 22.06
CA GLY A 454 16.20 30.97 21.12
C GLY A 454 14.87 30.25 21.21
N HIS A 455 14.18 30.15 20.08
CA HIS A 455 13.15 29.14 19.86
C HIS A 455 13.80 27.75 20.07
N ARG A 456 13.74 27.26 21.30
CA ARG A 456 14.09 25.89 21.65
C ARG A 456 12.87 25.04 21.33
N HIS A 457 12.84 24.33 20.20
CA HIS A 457 12.14 23.04 20.04
C HIS A 457 12.45 22.42 18.66
N THR A 458 13.72 22.07 18.44
CA THR A 458 14.13 21.11 17.42
C THR A 458 15.31 20.35 17.99
N ALA A 459 15.02 19.30 18.77
CA ALA A 459 16.05 18.34 19.11
C ALA A 459 16.38 17.58 17.82
N SER A 460 17.65 17.62 17.40
CA SER A 460 18.13 16.79 16.30
C SER A 460 17.70 15.33 16.53
N ILE A 461 17.23 14.64 15.50
CA ILE A 461 16.82 13.23 15.57
C ILE A 461 17.92 12.39 16.22
N ALA A 462 19.18 12.65 15.88
CA ALA A 462 20.34 12.00 16.49
C ALA A 462 20.41 12.22 18.02
N ARG A 463 19.98 13.39 18.52
CA ARG A 463 19.91 13.68 19.96
C ARG A 463 18.74 12.99 20.64
N LEU A 464 17.58 12.88 19.99
CA LEU A 464 16.44 12.15 20.53
C LEU A 464 16.75 10.65 20.61
N ILE A 465 17.35 10.10 19.57
CA ILE A 465 17.75 8.68 19.52
C ILE A 465 18.83 8.39 20.58
N ARG A 466 19.92 9.16 20.62
CA ARG A 466 20.98 8.97 21.63
C ARG A 466 20.50 9.25 23.07
N GLY A 467 19.47 10.09 23.23
CA GLY A 467 18.85 10.41 24.51
C GLY A 467 17.96 9.30 25.08
N GLU A 468 17.49 8.37 24.24
CA GLU A 468 16.79 7.15 24.69
C GLU A 468 17.77 6.03 25.03
N ASP A 469 18.86 5.87 24.26
CA ASP A 469 19.91 4.89 24.56
C ASP A 469 20.57 5.14 25.94
N SER A 470 20.62 6.40 26.38
CA SER A 470 21.12 6.80 27.70
C SER A 470 20.10 6.64 28.85
N ARG A 471 18.89 6.15 28.59
CA ARG A 471 17.88 5.79 29.60
C ARG A 471 17.72 4.27 29.79
N ALA A 472 18.50 3.45 29.10
CA ALA A 472 18.65 2.04 29.44
C ALA A 472 19.42 1.90 30.78
N PRO A 473 19.12 0.90 31.63
CA PRO A 473 19.89 0.70 32.86
C PRO A 473 21.34 0.40 32.47
N GLU A 474 22.28 1.13 33.06
CA GLU A 474 23.71 0.89 32.89
C GLU A 474 24.06 -0.53 33.37
N GLU A 475 24.29 -1.44 32.43
CA GLU A 475 25.21 -2.55 32.62
C GLU A 475 26.37 -2.40 31.63
N GLY A 476 27.47 -1.83 32.13
CA GLY A 476 28.81 -2.16 31.65
C GLY A 476 29.43 -1.27 30.56
N ALA A 477 30.48 -0.57 30.99
CA ALA A 477 31.61 -0.02 30.21
C ALA A 477 31.43 1.39 29.63
N GLY A 478 31.87 2.36 30.44
CA GLY A 478 32.17 3.72 30.00
C GLY A 478 33.23 3.75 28.89
N TRP A 479 32.94 4.50 27.83
CA TRP A 479 33.89 4.84 26.79
C TRP A 479 34.04 6.36 26.76
N SER A 480 35.19 6.84 27.24
CA SER A 480 35.66 8.22 27.01
C SER A 480 36.73 8.19 25.91
N PRO A 481 36.72 9.10 24.93
CA PRO A 481 37.75 9.13 23.91
C PRO A 481 39.01 9.81 24.47
N ILE A 482 40.08 9.03 24.63
CA ILE A 482 41.42 9.56 24.91
C ILE A 482 42.06 9.96 23.58
N HIS A 483 42.36 11.25 23.45
CA HIS A 483 43.27 11.81 22.45
C HIS A 483 44.68 11.21 22.61
N THR A 484 45.24 10.64 21.54
CA THR A 484 46.69 10.42 21.39
C THR A 484 47.25 11.41 20.37
N PRO A 485 48.31 12.18 20.70
CA PRO A 485 48.96 13.05 19.74
C PRO A 485 50.00 12.30 18.91
N VAL A 486 50.05 12.67 17.64
CA VAL A 486 51.02 12.23 16.62
C VAL A 486 52.43 12.67 17.00
N SER A 487 53.37 11.74 17.11
CA SER A 487 54.81 12.01 17.25
C SER A 487 55.51 11.88 15.90
N THR A 488 56.15 12.96 15.45
CA THR A 488 57.07 13.01 14.31
C THR A 488 58.45 12.45 14.69
N PRO A 489 59.18 11.76 13.79
CA PRO A 489 60.54 11.32 14.08
C PRO A 489 61.56 12.41 13.72
N ARG A 490 62.48 12.72 14.65
CA ARG A 490 63.74 13.42 14.35
C ARG A 490 64.86 12.41 14.11
N ARG A 491 65.72 12.73 13.15
CA ARG A 491 67.03 12.14 12.88
C ARG A 491 67.97 12.28 14.08
N GLY A 492 68.87 11.31 14.25
CA GLY A 492 70.27 11.57 14.63
C GLY A 492 70.87 10.76 15.78
N GLU A 493 71.80 9.87 15.43
CA GLU A 493 73.11 9.61 16.07
C GLU A 493 73.31 8.55 17.20
N PHE A 494 74.07 7.50 16.79
CA PHE A 494 75.31 6.92 17.35
C PHE A 494 75.36 5.91 18.53
N SER A 495 76.17 4.88 18.25
CA SER A 495 76.83 3.85 19.10
C SER A 495 75.92 2.77 19.68
N SER A 496 76.26 1.47 19.68
CA SER A 496 77.55 0.77 19.60
C SER A 496 77.43 -0.52 18.80
#